data_AF-T0ZFF8-F1
#
_entry.id   AF-T0ZFF8-F1
#
_cell.length_a   1.000
_cell.length_b   1.000
_cell.length_c   1.000
_cell.angle_alpha   90.00
_cell.angle_beta   90.00
_cell.angle_gamma   90.00
#
_symmetry.space_group_name_H-M   'P 1'
#
loop_
_entity.id
_entity.type
_entity.pdbx_description
1 polymer ?
#
loop_
_entity_poly.entity_id
_entity_poly.type
_entity_poly.pdbx_seq_one_letter_code
_entity_poly.pdbx_strand_id
1 'polypeptide(L)'
;CTCNGAGCANCQAIFSIDKKGPCTVYSKDVVPLGDANLQILEPDIPIVQLGARQALLAYATAVLGAGRDHAKWQAAQAVGIAPQATFKFHRKPGCTDACLKRVAQNSPGQILKFSSGKLTLEDPEQAIRLLPSQKECEHGSVEIELSPDTFDFRFETDGSLTAREAFRYALKDLKRRFEELREAVQAIP
;
A
#
# COMPACT_ATOMS: atom_id res chain seq x y z
N CYS A 1 -11.25 23.17 -11.46
CA CYS A 1 -10.61 24.40 -11.97
C CYS A 1 -11.30 24.78 -13.26
N THR A 2 -11.48 26.09 -13.53
CA THR A 2 -12.02 26.61 -14.80
C THR A 2 -10.91 26.99 -15.81
N CYS A 3 -9.66 26.77 -15.44
CA CYS A 3 -8.47 27.18 -16.19
C CYS A 3 -8.13 26.33 -17.43
N ASN A 4 -8.90 25.27 -17.73
CA ASN A 4 -8.72 24.39 -18.89
C ASN A 4 -7.25 23.93 -19.15
N GLY A 5 -6.49 23.68 -18.08
CA GLY A 5 -5.10 23.24 -18.18
C GLY A 5 -4.06 24.34 -18.36
N ALA A 6 -4.44 25.62 -18.49
CA ALA A 6 -3.50 26.74 -18.59
C ALA A 6 -2.69 26.98 -17.30
N GLY A 7 -3.19 26.49 -16.16
CA GLY A 7 -2.59 26.70 -14.85
C GLY A 7 -3.12 27.96 -14.15
N CYS A 8 -3.53 27.83 -12.89
CA CYS A 8 -3.86 28.96 -12.03
C CYS A 8 -3.62 28.60 -10.56
N ALA A 9 -3.75 29.59 -9.67
CA ALA A 9 -3.55 29.41 -8.23
C ALA A 9 -4.44 28.32 -7.60
N ASN A 10 -5.55 27.94 -8.24
CA ASN A 10 -6.45 26.89 -7.76
C ASN A 10 -6.08 25.47 -8.23
N CYS A 11 -5.12 25.30 -9.16
CA CYS A 11 -4.73 23.98 -9.68
C CYS A 11 -3.23 23.74 -9.75
N GLN A 12 -2.43 24.75 -9.40
CA GLN A 12 -0.97 24.70 -9.43
C GLN A 12 -0.38 25.30 -8.16
N ALA A 13 0.72 24.70 -7.72
CA ALA A 13 1.60 25.25 -6.71
C ALA A 13 3.01 25.36 -7.28
N ILE A 14 3.67 26.50 -7.05
CA ILE A 14 5.04 26.74 -7.52
C ILE A 14 5.99 26.56 -6.34
N PHE A 15 7.07 25.83 -6.58
CA PHE A 15 8.15 25.58 -5.66
C PHE A 15 9.44 26.15 -6.22
N SER A 16 10.37 26.52 -5.33
CA SER A 16 11.70 26.97 -5.71
C SER A 16 12.77 26.23 -4.94
N ILE A 17 13.96 26.14 -5.54
CA ILE A 17 15.19 25.66 -4.91
C ILE A 17 16.26 26.68 -5.25
N ASP A 18 16.95 27.21 -4.24
CA ASP A 18 18.14 28.06 -4.40
C ASP A 18 19.23 27.60 -3.43
N LYS A 19 20.28 26.97 -3.96
CA LYS A 19 21.41 26.44 -3.18
C LYS A 19 22.73 26.63 -3.90
N LYS A 20 23.79 26.87 -3.12
CA LYS A 20 25.18 26.94 -3.58
C LYS A 20 26.02 25.92 -2.83
N GLY A 21 26.83 25.17 -3.57
CA GLY A 21 27.74 24.17 -3.03
C GLY A 21 28.99 24.77 -2.38
N PRO A 22 29.78 23.97 -1.64
CA PRO A 22 29.65 22.52 -1.53
C PRO A 22 28.59 22.09 -0.50
N CYS A 23 27.60 21.31 -0.93
CA CYS A 23 26.54 20.78 -0.06
C CYS A 23 25.75 19.67 -0.78
N THR A 24 24.92 18.93 -0.04
CA THR A 24 23.86 18.10 -0.63
C THR A 24 22.55 18.88 -0.55
N VAL A 25 21.86 19.02 -1.68
CA VAL A 25 20.51 19.57 -1.76
C VAL A 25 19.53 18.46 -1.37
N TYR A 26 18.65 18.74 -0.43
CA TYR A 26 17.63 17.82 0.07
C TYR A 26 16.22 18.33 -0.27
N SER A 27 15.22 17.47 -0.13
CA SER A 27 13.82 17.81 -0.32
C SER A 27 13.33 18.97 0.56
N LYS A 28 13.86 19.16 1.78
CA LYS A 28 13.57 20.34 2.61
C LYS A 28 14.00 21.67 1.99
N ASP A 29 14.89 21.64 1.00
CA ASP A 29 15.33 22.83 0.28
C ASP A 29 14.39 23.22 -0.86
N VAL A 30 13.36 22.41 -1.13
CA VAL A 30 12.25 22.71 -2.04
C VAL A 30 11.18 23.49 -1.26
N VAL A 31 11.13 24.80 -1.47
CA VAL A 31 10.23 25.69 -0.72
C VAL A 31 9.04 26.11 -1.57
N PRO A 32 7.79 25.99 -1.06
CA PRO A 32 6.63 26.53 -1.76
C PRO A 32 6.70 28.06 -1.80
N LEU A 33 6.38 28.66 -2.96
CA LEU A 33 6.30 30.12 -3.11
C LEU A 33 4.95 30.70 -2.68
N GLY A 34 4.00 29.85 -2.30
CA GLY A 34 2.65 30.22 -1.88
C GLY A 34 2.33 29.72 -0.48
N ASP A 35 1.46 28.71 -0.40
CA ASP A 35 1.00 28.16 0.88
C ASP A 35 2.11 27.32 1.55
N ALA A 36 2.50 27.74 2.76
CA ALA A 36 3.49 27.04 3.58
C ALA A 36 3.04 25.63 4.00
N ASN A 37 1.73 25.34 4.01
CA ASN A 37 1.20 24.01 4.29
C ASN A 37 1.54 22.98 3.19
N LEU A 38 2.02 23.43 2.03
CA LEU A 38 2.46 22.58 0.93
C LEU A 38 3.95 22.20 1.02
N GLN A 39 4.59 22.42 2.17
CA GLN A 39 5.96 22.00 2.40
C GLN A 39 6.13 20.48 2.22
N ILE A 40 7.30 20.06 1.72
CA ILE A 40 7.58 18.64 1.51
C ILE A 40 7.55 17.88 2.85
N LEU A 41 6.79 16.78 2.89
CA LEU A 41 6.58 15.98 4.10
C LEU A 41 7.85 15.28 4.57
N GLU A 42 8.63 14.73 3.63
CA GLU A 42 9.87 14.02 3.90
C GLU A 42 11.06 14.95 3.66
N PRO A 43 11.71 15.51 4.69
CA PRO A 43 12.68 16.61 4.54
C PRO A 43 14.08 16.18 4.08
N ASP A 44 14.42 14.89 4.21
CA ASP A 44 15.80 14.41 4.07
C ASP A 44 16.02 13.52 2.84
N ILE A 45 15.17 13.63 1.82
CA ILE A 45 15.38 12.95 0.53
C ILE A 45 16.48 13.69 -0.24
N PRO A 46 17.64 13.08 -0.54
CA PRO A 46 18.70 13.74 -1.29
C PRO A 46 18.28 13.92 -2.75
N ILE A 47 18.47 15.14 -3.28
CA ILE A 47 18.16 15.48 -4.67
C ILE A 47 19.44 15.46 -5.51
N VAL A 48 20.45 16.24 -5.11
CA VAL A 48 21.72 16.37 -5.85
C VAL A 48 22.85 16.83 -4.93
N GLN A 49 24.05 16.32 -5.15
CA GLN A 49 25.26 16.83 -4.48
C GLN A 49 25.91 17.91 -5.33
N LEU A 50 26.12 19.09 -4.74
CA LEU A 50 26.82 20.22 -5.36
C LEU A 50 28.26 20.27 -4.85
N GLY A 51 29.20 20.29 -5.78
CA GLY A 51 30.62 20.55 -5.52
C GLY A 51 30.93 22.02 -5.28
N ALA A 52 32.21 22.32 -5.04
CA ALA A 52 32.68 23.69 -4.95
C ALA A 52 32.40 24.45 -6.26
N ARG A 53 31.88 25.68 -6.14
CA ARG A 53 31.49 26.55 -7.28
C ARG A 53 30.32 26.03 -8.13
N GLN A 54 29.55 25.05 -7.65
CA GLN A 54 28.28 24.65 -8.26
C GLN A 54 27.10 25.29 -7.52
N ALA A 55 26.00 25.55 -8.24
CA ALA A 55 24.78 26.10 -7.68
C ALA A 55 23.56 25.49 -8.40
N LEU A 56 22.44 25.41 -7.69
CA LEU A 56 21.14 25.00 -8.22
C LEU A 56 20.15 26.13 -7.96
N LEU A 57 19.63 26.71 -9.04
CA LEU A 57 18.44 27.56 -9.02
C LEU A 57 17.39 26.92 -9.92
N ALA A 58 16.27 26.50 -9.35
CA ALA A 58 15.20 25.84 -10.10
C ALA A 58 13.82 26.25 -9.57
N TYR A 59 12.86 26.26 -10.48
CA TYR A 59 11.44 26.41 -10.18
C TYR A 59 10.69 25.17 -10.67
N ALA A 60 9.76 24.67 -9.86
CA ALA A 60 8.94 23.51 -10.19
C ALA A 60 7.47 23.85 -9.99
N THR A 61 6.63 23.40 -10.93
CA THR A 61 5.18 23.57 -10.84
C THR A 61 4.52 22.22 -10.54
N ALA A 62 3.92 22.09 -9.36
CA ALA A 62 3.10 20.93 -9.02
C ALA A 62 1.70 21.10 -9.62
N VAL A 63 1.18 20.02 -10.20
CA VAL A 63 -0.17 19.91 -10.75
C VAL A 63 -0.85 18.66 -10.19
N LEU A 64 -2.17 18.73 -10.03
CA LEU A 64 -2.97 17.55 -9.71
C LEU A 64 -3.00 16.58 -10.89
N GLY A 65 -2.92 15.28 -10.60
CA GLY A 65 -3.05 14.20 -11.57
C GLY A 65 -3.48 12.91 -10.88
N ALA A 66 -3.73 11.86 -11.66
CA ALA A 66 -4.08 10.55 -11.13
C ALA A 66 -2.97 9.53 -11.40
N GLY A 67 -2.87 8.49 -10.56
CA GLY A 67 -1.94 7.40 -10.76
C GLY A 67 -2.07 6.69 -12.12
N ARG A 68 -3.25 6.76 -12.75
CA ARG A 68 -3.49 6.26 -14.11
C ARG A 68 -2.70 7.02 -15.18
N ASP A 69 -2.42 8.30 -14.93
CA ASP A 69 -1.74 9.20 -15.88
C ASP A 69 -0.22 9.08 -15.73
N HIS A 70 0.27 8.92 -14.50
CA HIS A 70 1.69 8.70 -14.21
C HIS A 70 1.88 8.14 -12.79
N ALA A 71 2.84 7.24 -12.62
CA ALA A 71 3.14 6.56 -11.34
C ALA A 71 3.45 7.53 -10.19
N LYS A 72 4.02 8.71 -10.49
CA LYS A 72 4.31 9.78 -9.49
C LYS A 72 3.07 10.34 -8.76
N TRP A 73 1.86 10.09 -9.28
CA TRP A 73 0.60 10.49 -8.65
C TRP A 73 -0.09 9.32 -7.94
N GLN A 74 0.58 8.19 -7.79
CA GLN A 74 0.03 7.02 -7.12
C GLN A 74 0.18 7.14 -5.59
N ALA A 75 -0.87 7.65 -4.94
CA ALA A 75 -0.88 7.85 -3.48
C ALA A 75 -0.94 6.54 -2.66
N ALA A 76 -1.49 5.45 -3.22
CA ALA A 76 -1.64 4.17 -2.55
C ALA A 76 -0.67 3.12 -3.11
N GLN A 77 0.00 2.38 -2.24
CA GLN A 77 1.02 1.37 -2.55
C GLN A 77 0.63 0.02 -1.94
N ALA A 78 1.19 -1.06 -2.48
CA ALA A 78 0.97 -2.43 -1.98
C ALA A 78 -0.50 -2.80 -1.77
N VAL A 79 -1.38 -2.37 -2.68
CA VAL A 79 -2.82 -2.63 -2.59
C VAL A 79 -3.08 -4.12 -2.80
N GLY A 80 -3.61 -4.78 -1.78
CA GLY A 80 -3.87 -6.20 -1.76
C GLY A 80 -5.23 -6.51 -1.14
N ILE A 81 -5.85 -7.57 -1.64
CA ILE A 81 -7.06 -8.17 -1.08
C ILE A 81 -6.81 -9.66 -0.91
N ALA A 82 -7.17 -10.21 0.24
CA ALA A 82 -7.07 -11.63 0.50
C ALA A 82 -8.30 -12.10 1.31
N PRO A 83 -8.84 -13.29 1.06
CA PRO A 83 -9.92 -13.82 1.88
C PRO A 83 -9.43 -14.04 3.31
N GLN A 84 -10.31 -13.82 4.29
CA GLN A 84 -9.99 -14.25 5.65
C GLN A 84 -9.86 -15.76 5.71
N ALA A 85 -8.90 -16.23 6.48
CA ALA A 85 -8.60 -17.65 6.61
C ALA A 85 -8.76 -18.10 8.06
N THR A 86 -9.26 -19.32 8.26
CA THR A 86 -9.38 -19.95 9.57
C THR A 86 -8.49 -21.18 9.62
N PHE A 87 -7.59 -21.23 10.60
CA PHE A 87 -6.79 -22.41 10.89
C PHE A 87 -7.62 -23.43 11.68
N LYS A 88 -7.73 -24.65 11.16
CA LYS A 88 -8.36 -25.80 11.82
C LYS A 88 -7.34 -26.91 12.01
N PHE A 89 -7.29 -27.45 13.22
CA PHE A 89 -6.46 -28.60 13.57
C PHE A 89 -7.31 -29.75 14.07
N HIS A 90 -7.28 -30.86 13.33
CA HIS A 90 -7.93 -32.11 13.71
C HIS A 90 -6.96 -33.26 13.44
N ARG A 91 -6.33 -33.79 14.50
CA ARG A 91 -5.36 -34.88 14.37
C ARG A 91 -6.01 -36.11 13.74
N LYS A 92 -5.61 -36.44 12.52
CA LYS A 92 -6.07 -37.62 11.79
C LYS A 92 -5.27 -38.87 12.19
N PRO A 93 -5.84 -40.07 12.02
CA PRO A 93 -5.12 -41.33 12.25
C PRO A 93 -3.81 -41.37 11.46
N GLY A 94 -2.75 -41.92 12.07
CA GLY A 94 -1.42 -42.00 11.46
C GLY A 94 -0.56 -40.72 11.58
N CYS A 95 -1.15 -39.56 11.91
CA CYS A 95 -0.38 -38.34 12.07
C CYS A 95 0.45 -38.37 13.38
N THR A 96 1.77 -38.48 13.25
CA THR A 96 2.70 -38.57 14.38
C THR A 96 3.12 -37.21 14.92
N ASP A 97 3.62 -37.17 16.15
CA ASP A 97 4.17 -35.93 16.74
C ASP A 97 5.37 -35.41 15.93
N ALA A 98 6.14 -36.30 15.30
CA ALA A 98 7.23 -35.91 14.41
C ALA A 98 6.70 -35.17 13.15
N CYS A 99 5.59 -35.64 12.58
CA CYS A 99 4.90 -34.93 11.49
C CYS A 99 4.46 -33.53 11.95
N LEU A 100 3.81 -33.42 13.11
CA LEU A 100 3.31 -32.14 13.62
C LEU A 100 4.45 -31.16 13.96
N LYS A 101 5.54 -31.64 14.56
CA LYS A 101 6.74 -30.83 14.81
C LYS A 101 7.34 -30.29 13.51
N ARG A 102 7.43 -31.12 12.47
CA ARG A 102 7.90 -30.69 11.15
C ARG A 102 7.01 -29.60 10.55
N VAL A 103 5.69 -29.78 10.58
CA VAL A 103 4.73 -28.78 10.09
C VAL A 103 4.87 -27.45 10.85
N ALA A 104 5.04 -27.50 12.18
CA ALA A 104 5.30 -26.30 12.96
C ALA A 104 6.60 -25.59 12.54
N GLN A 105 7.69 -26.35 12.41
CA GLN A 105 9.03 -25.85 12.06
C GLN A 105 9.08 -25.23 10.66
N ASN A 106 8.37 -25.82 9.70
CA ASN A 106 8.37 -25.36 8.32
C ASN A 106 7.27 -24.33 8.02
N SER A 107 6.36 -24.08 8.97
CA SER A 107 5.31 -23.09 8.78
C SER A 107 5.91 -21.71 8.43
N PRO A 108 5.35 -20.99 7.45
CA PRO A 108 5.88 -19.69 7.06
C PRO A 108 5.95 -18.70 8.22
N GLY A 109 7.16 -18.24 8.55
CA GLY A 109 7.40 -17.37 9.70
C GLY A 109 7.32 -18.07 11.06
N GLN A 110 7.30 -19.41 11.10
CA GLN A 110 7.25 -20.23 12.31
C GLN A 110 6.10 -19.85 13.25
N ILE A 111 4.95 -19.51 12.66
CA ILE A 111 3.76 -19.02 13.38
C ILE A 111 2.93 -20.16 14.01
N LEU A 112 3.20 -21.42 13.65
CA LEU A 112 2.61 -22.58 14.32
C LEU A 112 3.50 -23.08 15.45
N LYS A 113 2.91 -23.29 16.63
CA LYS A 113 3.57 -23.91 17.77
C LYS A 113 3.05 -25.32 18.01
N PHE A 114 3.96 -26.25 18.27
CA PHE A 114 3.63 -27.61 18.67
C PHE A 114 3.80 -27.78 20.17
N SER A 115 2.76 -28.26 20.85
CA SER A 115 2.82 -28.64 22.26
C SER A 115 1.86 -29.79 22.55
N SER A 116 2.33 -30.81 23.27
CA SER A 116 1.53 -31.95 23.75
C SER A 116 0.60 -32.56 22.68
N GLY A 117 1.14 -32.83 21.49
CA GLY A 117 0.38 -33.46 20.40
C GLY A 117 -0.58 -32.55 19.64
N LYS A 118 -0.53 -31.23 19.88
CA LYS A 118 -1.40 -30.23 19.25
C LYS A 118 -0.60 -29.13 18.55
N LEU A 119 -1.19 -28.58 17.49
CA LEU A 119 -0.73 -27.36 16.83
C LEU A 119 -1.60 -26.19 17.24
N THR A 120 -0.97 -25.06 17.56
CA THR A 120 -1.64 -23.81 17.91
C THR A 120 -1.08 -22.66 17.09
N LEU A 121 -1.98 -21.81 16.60
CA LEU A 121 -1.67 -20.53 15.96
C LEU A 121 -2.01 -19.41 16.96
N GLU A 122 -1.05 -18.55 17.29
CA GLU A 122 -1.26 -17.48 18.28
C GLU A 122 -2.04 -16.29 17.71
N ASP A 123 -1.77 -15.94 16.45
CA ASP A 123 -2.44 -14.86 15.73
C ASP A 123 -3.31 -15.45 14.59
N PRO A 124 -4.64 -15.55 14.78
CA PRO A 124 -5.55 -16.06 13.78
C PRO A 124 -5.51 -15.29 12.45
N GLU A 125 -5.16 -14.00 12.45
CA GLU A 125 -5.09 -13.19 11.22
C GLU A 125 -3.98 -13.68 10.27
N GLN A 126 -3.00 -14.40 10.79
CA GLN A 126 -1.91 -14.98 9.99
C GLN A 126 -2.28 -16.33 9.35
N ALA A 127 -3.49 -16.86 9.59
CA ALA A 127 -3.87 -18.20 9.13
C ALA A 127 -3.72 -18.38 7.62
N ILE A 128 -3.93 -17.33 6.82
CA ILE A 128 -3.79 -17.39 5.36
C ILE A 128 -2.36 -17.76 4.92
N ARG A 129 -1.36 -17.41 5.73
CA ARG A 129 0.05 -17.74 5.47
C ARG A 129 0.34 -19.23 5.63
N LEU A 130 -0.57 -19.99 6.24
CA LEU A 130 -0.44 -21.43 6.47
C LEU A 130 -1.02 -22.29 5.34
N LEU A 131 -1.53 -21.69 4.26
CA LEU A 131 -1.97 -22.43 3.07
C LEU A 131 -0.91 -23.47 2.59
N PRO A 132 0.40 -23.15 2.54
CA PRO A 132 1.42 -24.15 2.21
C PRO A 132 1.52 -25.30 3.22
N SER A 133 1.32 -25.01 4.52
CA SER A 133 1.44 -25.99 5.61
C SER A 133 0.38 -27.09 5.57
N GLN A 134 -0.76 -26.89 4.89
CA GLN A 134 -1.71 -27.96 4.62
C GLN A 134 -1.08 -29.13 3.86
N LYS A 135 -0.22 -28.81 2.87
CA LYS A 135 0.45 -29.83 2.04
C LYS A 135 1.57 -30.56 2.77
N GLU A 136 2.14 -29.95 3.80
CA GLU A 136 3.21 -30.55 4.62
C GLU A 136 2.70 -31.66 5.54
N CYS A 137 1.41 -31.61 5.89
CA CYS A 137 0.72 -32.66 6.60
C CYS A 137 -0.01 -33.58 5.62
N GLU A 138 0.68 -34.60 5.10
CA GLU A 138 0.12 -35.61 4.18
C GLU A 138 -1.13 -36.33 4.73
N HIS A 139 -1.32 -36.29 6.05
CA HIS A 139 -2.45 -36.90 6.74
C HIS A 139 -3.72 -36.02 6.77
N GLY A 140 -3.63 -34.75 6.34
CA GLY A 140 -4.77 -33.81 6.37
C GLY A 140 -5.19 -33.41 7.79
N SER A 141 -4.24 -33.32 8.73
CA SER A 141 -4.54 -32.86 10.11
C SER A 141 -4.55 -31.34 10.27
N VAL A 142 -4.05 -30.62 9.26
CA VAL A 142 -4.01 -29.16 9.18
C VAL A 142 -4.88 -28.73 8.01
N GLU A 143 -5.86 -27.89 8.30
CA GLU A 143 -6.79 -27.35 7.33
C GLU A 143 -6.86 -25.83 7.47
N ILE A 144 -6.82 -25.14 6.33
CA ILE A 144 -7.03 -23.70 6.23
C ILE A 144 -8.29 -23.50 5.41
N GLU A 145 -9.33 -23.00 6.05
CA GLU A 145 -10.59 -22.69 5.40
C GLU A 145 -10.60 -21.21 5.02
N LEU A 146 -10.90 -20.91 3.76
CA LEU A 146 -11.02 -19.54 3.26
C LEU A 146 -12.47 -19.10 3.31
N SER A 147 -12.73 -17.92 3.85
CA SER A 147 -14.04 -17.29 3.81
C SER A 147 -14.40 -16.92 2.36
N PRO A 148 -15.64 -17.21 1.90
CA PRO A 148 -16.08 -16.83 0.56
C PRO A 148 -16.54 -15.37 0.45
N ASP A 149 -16.83 -14.72 1.58
CA ASP A 149 -17.52 -13.43 1.64
C ASP A 149 -16.79 -12.37 2.49
N THR A 150 -15.76 -12.77 3.22
CA THR A 150 -15.00 -11.88 4.12
C THR A 150 -13.55 -11.78 3.67
N PHE A 151 -13.05 -10.55 3.54
CA PHE A 151 -11.72 -10.27 2.98
C PHE A 151 -10.99 -9.22 3.79
N ASP A 152 -9.69 -9.40 3.94
CA ASP A 152 -8.78 -8.39 4.43
C ASP A 152 -8.29 -7.55 3.25
N PHE A 153 -8.63 -6.27 3.27
CA PHE A 153 -8.16 -5.28 2.32
C PHE A 153 -7.05 -4.45 2.96
N ARG A 154 -5.87 -4.44 2.33
CA ARG A 154 -4.69 -3.73 2.83
C ARG A 154 -4.05 -2.90 1.74
N PHE A 155 -3.57 -1.73 2.13
CA PHE A 155 -2.75 -0.86 1.30
C PHE A 155 -1.96 0.06 2.24
N GLU A 156 -0.92 0.67 1.70
CA GLU A 156 -0.13 1.70 2.36
C GLU A 156 -0.21 2.98 1.54
N THR A 157 0.15 4.12 2.13
CA THR A 157 0.19 5.41 1.43
C THR A 157 1.59 5.98 1.44
N ASP A 158 1.93 6.77 0.42
CA ASP A 158 3.21 7.50 0.35
C ASP A 158 3.28 8.73 1.27
N GLY A 159 2.22 9.00 2.04
CA GLY A 159 2.10 10.14 2.95
C GLY A 159 1.42 11.36 2.35
N SER A 160 1.26 11.44 1.02
CA SER A 160 0.58 12.56 0.35
C SER A 160 -0.91 12.69 0.72
N LEU A 161 -1.52 11.57 1.10
CA LEU A 161 -2.86 11.47 1.67
C LEU A 161 -2.84 10.47 2.83
N THR A 162 -3.69 10.68 3.83
CA THR A 162 -3.91 9.62 4.83
C THR A 162 -4.60 8.41 4.18
N ALA A 163 -4.42 7.21 4.74
CA ALA A 163 -5.10 6.00 4.25
C ALA A 163 -6.62 6.17 4.14
N ARG A 164 -7.23 6.83 5.13
CA ARG A 164 -8.68 7.13 5.13
C ARG A 164 -9.08 8.05 3.99
N GLU A 165 -8.28 9.06 3.67
CA GLU A 165 -8.54 9.97 2.56
C GLU A 165 -8.39 9.28 1.22
N ALA A 166 -7.28 8.57 1.01
CA ALA A 166 -7.04 7.80 -0.22
C ALA A 166 -8.21 6.84 -0.51
N PHE A 167 -8.64 6.06 0.50
CA PHE A 167 -9.77 5.14 0.36
C PHE A 167 -11.09 5.88 0.07
N ARG A 168 -11.35 7.00 0.74
CA ARG A 168 -12.54 7.81 0.49
C ARG A 168 -12.56 8.37 -0.93
N TYR A 169 -11.42 8.85 -1.45
CA TYR A 169 -11.31 9.32 -2.83
C TYR A 169 -11.55 8.18 -3.82
N ALA A 170 -11.03 6.98 -3.56
CA ALA A 170 -11.29 5.81 -4.39
C ALA A 170 -12.79 5.47 -4.45
N LEU A 171 -13.50 5.49 -3.31
CA LEU A 171 -14.95 5.26 -3.27
C LEU A 171 -15.74 6.36 -4.01
N LYS A 172 -15.30 7.62 -3.91
CA LYS A 172 -15.91 8.73 -4.66
C LYS A 172 -15.72 8.56 -6.17
N ASP A 173 -14.53 8.17 -6.61
CA ASP A 173 -14.26 7.92 -8.03
C ASP A 173 -15.07 6.73 -8.55
N LEU A 174 -15.16 5.65 -7.76
CA LEU A 174 -15.97 4.48 -8.09
C LEU A 174 -17.45 4.86 -8.24
N LYS A 175 -18.00 5.62 -7.29
CA LYS A 175 -19.37 6.14 -7.38
C LYS A 175 -19.56 6.96 -8.67
N ARG A 176 -18.68 7.92 -8.94
CA ARG A 176 -18.74 8.76 -10.15
C ARG A 176 -18.80 7.90 -11.42
N ARG A 177 -17.94 6.89 -11.52
CA ARG A 177 -17.89 5.98 -12.69
C ARG A 177 -19.18 5.16 -12.85
N PHE A 178 -19.80 4.73 -11.75
CA PHE A 178 -21.09 4.03 -11.82
C PHE A 178 -22.23 4.96 -12.25
N GLU A 179 -22.23 6.21 -11.79
CA GLU A 179 -23.21 7.21 -12.23
C GLU A 179 -23.06 7.51 -13.73
N GLU A 180 -21.83 7.72 -14.21
CA GLU A 180 -21.52 7.91 -15.64
C GLU A 180 -21.96 6.71 -16.49
N LEU A 181 -21.73 5.49 -15.99
CA LEU A 181 -22.20 4.28 -16.66
C LEU A 181 -23.73 4.22 -16.72
N ARG A 182 -24.42 4.54 -15.62
CA ARG A 182 -25.89 4.55 -15.58
C ARG A 182 -26.45 5.53 -16.61
N GLU A 183 -25.92 6.74 -16.65
CA GLU A 183 -26.34 7.78 -17.60
C GLU A 183 -26.09 7.33 -19.05
N ALA A 184 -24.92 6.73 -19.32
CA ALA A 184 -24.60 6.22 -20.64
C ALA A 184 -25.55 5.11 -21.10
N VAL A 185 -25.93 4.18 -20.21
CA VAL A 185 -26.90 3.12 -20.51
C VAL A 185 -28.30 3.67 -20.77
N GLN A 186 -28.75 4.66 -19.99
CA GLN A 186 -30.05 5.30 -20.17
C GLN A 186 -30.16 6.10 -21.48
N ALA A 187 -29.04 6.53 -22.04
CA ALA A 187 -28.97 7.24 -23.32
C ALA A 187 -28.99 6.32 -24.55
N ILE A 188 -28.97 4.99 -24.36
CA ILE A 188 -29.08 4.03 -25.46
C ILE A 188 -30.55 4.03 -25.96
N PRO A 189 -30.79 4.32 -27.26
CA PRO A 189 -32.13 4.34 -27.86
C PRO A 189 -32.89 3.01 -27.76
#